data_AF-A0A1G6NMW7-F1
#
_entry.id   AF-A0A1G6NMW7-F1
#
_cell.length_a   1.000
_cell.length_b   1.000
_cell.length_c   1.000
_cell.angle_alpha   90.00
_cell.angle_beta   90.00
_cell.angle_gamma   90.00
#
_symmetry.space_group_name_H-M   'P 1'
#
loop_
_entity.id
_entity.type
_entity.pdbx_description
1 polymer ?
#
loop_
_entity_poly.entity_id
_entity_poly.type
_entity_poly.pdbx_seq_one_letter_code
_entity_poly.pdbx_strand_id
1 'polypeptide(L)'
;MIYPNWSLQQKKWLLVFLSLLLCWWLFFSPGTASASATPEPTYTITESELTTLENNLAQLSAINSRLQMDLKVQSSEATALKKEVIELKKQLEQLRNLSQTQESSLTSANKLLEEYAIAAKKERLRIKAQRNTWEAIAACAIIACIAK
;
A
#
# COMPACT_ATOMS: atom_id res chain seq x y z
N MET A 1 47.13 -11.80 -79.51
CA MET A 1 45.87 -12.32 -78.91
C MET A 1 45.19 -13.25 -79.91
N ILE A 2 45.45 -14.55 -80.10
CA ILE A 2 46.48 -15.54 -79.71
C ILE A 2 46.93 -15.43 -78.25
N TYR A 3 46.46 -16.33 -77.38
CA TYR A 3 47.13 -16.61 -76.10
C TYR A 3 48.35 -17.48 -76.42
N PRO A 4 49.59 -17.01 -76.22
CA PRO A 4 50.77 -17.85 -76.46
C PRO A 4 50.77 -19.00 -75.45
N ASN A 5 50.90 -20.23 -75.94
CA ASN A 5 51.12 -21.40 -75.10
C ASN A 5 52.54 -21.34 -74.52
N TRP A 6 52.68 -20.71 -73.35
CA TRP A 6 53.95 -20.61 -72.64
C TRP A 6 54.33 -21.95 -72.02
N SER A 7 55.55 -22.43 -72.28
CA SER A 7 56.10 -23.64 -71.65
C SER A 7 56.11 -23.52 -70.12
N LEU A 8 55.96 -24.64 -69.40
CA LEU A 8 55.87 -24.66 -67.92
C LEU A 8 57.01 -23.90 -67.23
N GLN A 9 58.19 -23.87 -67.85
CA GLN A 9 59.38 -23.19 -67.34
C GLN A 9 59.19 -21.66 -67.31
N GLN A 10 58.54 -21.08 -68.33
CA GLN A 10 58.28 -19.65 -68.42
C GLN A 10 57.29 -19.18 -67.34
N LYS A 11 56.28 -20.00 -67.03
CA LYS A 11 55.31 -19.71 -65.96
C LYS A 11 55.95 -19.73 -64.57
N LYS A 12 56.90 -20.65 -64.33
CA LYS A 12 57.66 -20.71 -63.07
C LYS A 12 58.51 -19.45 -62.86
N TRP A 13 59.22 -19.00 -63.89
CA TRP A 13 60.00 -17.77 -63.83
C TRP A 13 59.13 -16.53 -63.61
N LEU A 14 57.97 -16.44 -64.26
CA LEU A 14 56.99 -15.36 -64.02
C LEU A 14 56.47 -15.36 -62.58
N LEU A 15 56.20 -16.52 -62.00
CA LEU A 15 55.73 -16.62 -60.60
C LEU A 15 56.81 -16.19 -59.60
N VAL A 16 58.07 -16.57 -59.84
CA VAL A 16 59.21 -16.17 -59.02
C VAL A 16 59.43 -14.66 -59.13
N PHE A 17 59.35 -14.09 -60.33
CA PHE A 17 59.50 -12.67 -60.56
C PHE A 17 58.37 -11.86 -59.89
N LEU A 18 57.13 -12.33 -59.99
CA LEU A 18 55.97 -11.70 -59.34
C LEU A 18 56.07 -11.78 -57.80
N SER A 19 56.55 -12.89 -57.26
CA SER A 19 56.80 -13.06 -55.83
C SER A 19 57.90 -12.11 -55.32
N LEU A 20 58.99 -11.96 -56.07
CA LEU A 20 60.06 -11.01 -55.76
C LEU A 20 59.57 -9.55 -55.81
N LEU A 21 58.73 -9.21 -56.79
CA LEU A 21 58.14 -7.88 -56.91
C LEU A 21 57.20 -7.55 -55.75
N LEU A 22 56.41 -8.53 -55.32
CA LEU A 22 55.50 -8.41 -54.17
C LEU A 22 56.28 -8.26 -52.86
N CYS A 23 57.38 -9.00 -52.71
CA CYS A 23 58.27 -8.90 -51.56
C CYS A 23 58.99 -7.53 -51.52
N TRP A 24 59.41 -7.01 -52.68
CA TRP A 24 59.97 -5.66 -52.79
C TRP A 24 58.94 -4.59 -52.39
N TRP A 25 57.70 -4.70 -52.85
CA TRP A 25 56.63 -3.76 -52.49
C TRP A 25 56.33 -3.80 -50.98
N LEU A 26 56.29 -5.00 -50.38
CA LEU A 26 56.10 -5.17 -48.94
C LEU A 26 57.25 -4.56 -48.13
N PHE A 27 58.50 -4.69 -48.60
CA PHE A 27 59.68 -4.16 -47.90
C PHE A 27 59.83 -2.64 -48.02
N PHE A 28 59.32 -2.05 -49.10
CA PHE A 28 59.34 -0.59 -49.32
C PHE A 28 58.11 0.12 -48.76
N SER A 29 57.15 -0.62 -48.19
CA SER A 29 56.04 -0.03 -47.45
C SER A 29 56.49 0.26 -46.01
N PRO A 30 56.58 1.52 -45.57
CA PRO A 30 56.80 1.85 -44.17
C PRO A 30 55.50 1.58 -43.40
N GLY A 31 55.22 0.31 -43.09
CA GLY A 31 53.87 -0.02 -42.63
C GLY A 31 53.70 -1.34 -41.87
N THR A 32 54.76 -2.04 -41.48
CA THR A 32 54.62 -3.26 -40.66
C THR A 32 55.69 -3.34 -39.57
N ALA A 33 55.51 -2.60 -38.47
CA ALA A 33 56.04 -2.97 -37.15
C ALA A 33 55.57 -1.95 -36.11
N SER A 34 54.30 -2.05 -35.71
CA SER A 34 53.79 -1.74 -34.36
C SER A 34 52.27 -1.74 -34.47
N ALA A 35 51.65 -2.87 -34.13
CA ALA A 35 50.27 -2.82 -33.68
C ALA A 35 50.25 -1.95 -32.42
N SER A 36 50.00 -0.66 -32.65
CA SER A 36 49.47 0.33 -31.74
C SER A 36 49.76 0.07 -30.26
N ALA A 37 50.90 0.54 -29.79
CA ALA A 37 50.91 1.28 -28.54
C ALA A 37 50.08 2.56 -28.77
N THR A 38 48.75 2.42 -28.86
CA THR A 38 47.87 3.53 -28.55
C THR A 38 48.20 3.92 -27.11
N PRO A 39 48.62 5.15 -26.84
CA PRO A 39 48.64 5.63 -25.47
C PRO A 39 47.19 5.57 -24.99
N GLU A 40 46.83 4.51 -24.26
CA GLU A 40 45.66 4.52 -23.40
C GLU A 40 45.80 5.81 -22.58
N PRO A 41 44.85 6.76 -22.63
CA PRO A 41 44.91 7.92 -21.78
C PRO A 41 44.99 7.39 -20.35
N THR A 42 46.16 7.51 -19.75
CA THR A 42 46.35 7.14 -18.36
C THR A 42 45.57 8.20 -17.59
N TYR A 43 44.30 7.89 -17.30
CA TYR A 43 43.43 8.74 -16.47
C TYR A 43 44.04 8.77 -15.08
N THR A 44 44.93 9.72 -14.89
CA THR A 44 45.50 10.08 -13.61
C THR A 44 44.43 10.88 -12.92
N ILE A 45 43.71 10.23 -11.99
CA ILE A 45 42.78 10.93 -11.11
C ILE A 45 43.61 12.01 -10.41
N THR A 46 43.27 13.27 -10.67
CA THR A 46 43.92 14.39 -10.00
C THR A 46 43.45 14.44 -8.54
N GLU A 47 44.30 14.88 -7.61
CA GLU A 47 43.94 14.97 -6.18
C GLU A 47 42.62 15.75 -5.95
N SER A 48 42.34 16.74 -6.80
CA SER A 48 41.09 17.51 -6.79
C SER A 48 39.85 16.67 -7.13
N GLU A 49 39.96 15.73 -8.06
CA GLU A 49 38.84 14.86 -8.44
C GLU A 49 38.59 13.79 -7.36
N LEU A 50 39.65 13.25 -6.75
CA LEU A 50 39.54 12.30 -5.65
C LEU A 50 38.87 12.92 -4.42
N THR A 51 39.34 14.11 -4.01
CA THR A 51 38.75 14.85 -2.87
C THR A 51 37.30 15.24 -3.11
N THR A 52 36.96 15.60 -4.36
CA THR A 52 35.57 15.86 -4.74
C THR A 52 34.72 14.59 -4.62
N LEU A 53 35.22 13.45 -5.10
CA LEU A 53 34.52 12.17 -5.02
C LEU A 53 34.32 11.73 -3.56
N GLU A 54 35.35 11.84 -2.72
CA GLU A 54 35.28 11.54 -1.28
C GLU A 54 34.26 12.41 -0.57
N ASN A 55 34.23 13.71 -0.85
CA ASN A 55 33.24 14.61 -0.25
C ASN A 55 31.82 14.27 -0.71
N ASN A 56 31.62 13.93 -1.99
CA ASN A 56 30.33 13.45 -2.49
C ASN A 56 29.91 12.14 -1.81
N LEU A 57 30.83 11.19 -1.64
CA LEU A 57 30.58 9.92 -0.94
C LEU A 57 30.20 10.16 0.53
N ALA A 58 30.92 11.06 1.21
CA ALA A 58 30.63 11.43 2.59
C ALA A 58 29.23 12.06 2.71
N GLN A 59 28.89 13.00 1.81
CA GLN A 59 27.56 13.62 1.75
C GLN A 59 26.47 12.58 1.47
N LEU A 60 26.67 11.69 0.50
CA LEU A 60 25.71 10.64 0.17
C LEU A 60 25.51 9.68 1.34
N SER A 61 26.58 9.32 2.05
CA SER A 61 26.50 8.48 3.25
C SER A 61 25.69 9.16 4.36
N ALA A 62 25.91 10.46 4.56
CA ALA A 62 25.19 11.25 5.55
C ALA A 62 23.70 11.35 5.20
N ILE A 63 23.36 11.60 3.93
CA ILE A 63 21.98 11.64 3.44
C ILE A 63 21.31 10.27 3.61
N ASN A 64 21.98 9.18 3.22
CA ASN A 64 21.44 7.84 3.35
C ASN A 64 21.18 7.48 4.83
N SER A 65 22.09 7.84 5.73
CA SER A 65 21.91 7.63 7.17
C SER A 65 20.69 8.37 7.73
N ARG A 66 20.47 9.63 7.30
CA ARG A 66 19.28 10.42 7.68
C ARG A 66 18.01 9.80 7.14
N LEU A 67 17.99 9.42 5.86
CA LEU A 67 16.83 8.75 5.26
C LEU A 67 16.48 7.43 5.96
N GLN A 68 17.48 6.63 6.36
CA GLN A 68 17.22 5.41 7.13
C GLN A 68 16.64 5.71 8.51
N MET A 69 17.10 6.78 9.17
CA MET A 69 16.55 7.21 10.45
C MET A 69 15.10 7.70 10.30
N ASP A 70 14.82 8.53 9.30
CA ASP A 70 13.48 9.04 9.00
C ASP A 70 12.51 7.91 8.66
N LEU A 71 12.95 6.93 7.86
CA LEU A 71 12.15 5.73 7.54
C LEU A 71 11.86 4.90 8.78
N LYS A 72 12.83 4.74 9.69
CA LYS A 72 12.60 4.05 10.97
C LYS A 72 11.57 4.79 11.81
N VAL A 73 11.68 6.11 11.93
CA VAL A 73 10.72 6.95 12.67
C VAL A 73 9.33 6.81 12.07
N GLN A 74 9.17 7.05 10.77
CA GLN A 74 7.88 6.93 10.09
C GLN A 74 7.29 5.52 10.20
N SER A 75 8.12 4.47 10.11
CA SER A 75 7.65 3.10 10.29
C SER A 75 7.12 2.87 11.71
N SER A 76 7.79 3.43 12.72
CA SER A 76 7.36 3.32 14.11
C SER A 76 6.04 4.08 14.36
N GLU A 77 5.92 5.31 13.83
CA GLU A 77 4.69 6.10 13.89
C GLU A 77 3.53 5.40 13.19
N ALA A 78 3.77 4.85 11.99
CA ALA A 78 2.77 4.09 11.26
C ALA A 78 2.29 2.85 12.04
N THR A 79 3.20 2.17 12.76
CA THR A 79 2.80 1.05 13.63
C THR A 79 2.01 1.49 14.85
N ALA A 80 2.34 2.65 15.44
CA ALA A 80 1.59 3.22 16.56
C ALA A 80 0.18 3.64 16.11
N LEU A 81 0.06 4.39 15.02
CA LEU A 81 -1.22 4.77 14.40
C LEU A 81 -2.08 3.55 14.05
N LYS A 82 -1.48 2.48 13.50
CA LYS A 82 -2.21 1.24 13.25
C LYS A 82 -2.78 0.62 14.52
N LYS A 83 -2.03 0.63 15.63
CA LYS A 83 -2.52 0.14 16.93
C LYS A 83 -3.68 1.00 17.43
N GLU A 84 -3.57 2.32 17.35
CA GLU A 84 -4.65 3.24 17.73
C GLU A 84 -5.91 3.02 16.90
N VAL A 85 -5.78 2.85 15.58
CA VAL A 85 -6.92 2.55 14.70
C VAL A 85 -7.59 1.23 15.07
N ILE A 86 -6.82 0.20 15.42
CA ILE A 86 -7.36 -1.09 15.85
C ILE A 86 -8.13 -0.93 17.17
N GLU A 87 -7.56 -0.20 18.13
CA GLU A 87 -8.20 0.03 19.43
C GLU A 87 -9.48 0.87 19.28
N LEU A 88 -9.44 1.94 18.49
CA LEU A 88 -10.61 2.76 18.20
C LEU A 88 -11.72 1.95 17.52
N LYS A 89 -11.38 1.07 16.56
CA LYS A 89 -12.37 0.19 15.94
C LYS A 89 -13.03 -0.74 16.94
N LYS A 90 -12.25 -1.31 17.87
CA LYS A 90 -12.77 -2.16 18.94
C LYS A 90 -13.71 -1.39 19.87
N GLN A 91 -13.34 -0.18 20.26
CA GLN A 91 -14.22 0.69 21.07
C GLN A 91 -15.52 1.03 20.33
N LEU A 92 -15.44 1.31 19.03
CA LEU A 92 -16.61 1.59 18.19
C LEU A 92 -17.55 0.40 18.11
N GLU A 93 -17.02 -0.82 17.96
CA GLU A 93 -17.80 -2.05 17.95
C GLU A 93 -18.46 -2.31 19.30
N GLN A 94 -17.73 -2.13 20.40
CA GLN A 94 -18.29 -2.23 21.75
C GLN A 94 -19.43 -1.22 21.97
N LEU A 95 -19.23 0.03 21.56
CA LEU A 95 -20.22 1.09 21.71
C LEU A 95 -21.47 0.81 20.88
N ARG A 96 -21.29 0.27 19.66
CA ARG A 96 -22.40 -0.16 18.80
C ARG A 96 -23.21 -1.28 19.45
N ASN A 97 -22.55 -2.29 20.01
CA ASN A 97 -23.22 -3.40 20.70
C ASN A 97 -23.98 -2.92 21.95
N LEU A 98 -23.37 -2.01 22.73
CA LEU A 98 -24.04 -1.38 23.87
C LEU A 98 -25.26 -0.58 23.45
N SER A 99 -25.16 0.23 22.39
CA SER A 99 -26.28 1.00 21.85
C SER A 99 -27.44 0.10 21.43
N GLN A 100 -27.16 -0.99 20.70
CA GLN A 100 -28.18 -1.95 20.28
C GLN A 100 -28.84 -2.64 21.48
N THR A 101 -28.05 -2.99 22.50
CA THR A 101 -28.57 -3.57 23.74
C THR A 101 -29.47 -2.57 24.47
N GLN A 102 -29.06 -1.31 24.57
CA GLN A 102 -29.84 -0.25 25.20
C GLN A 102 -31.15 0.01 24.46
N GLU A 103 -31.14 0.06 23.13
CA GLU A 103 -32.35 0.18 22.32
C GLU A 103 -33.31 -1.00 22.54
N SER A 104 -32.79 -2.24 22.56
CA SER A 104 -33.62 -3.42 22.84
C SER A 104 -34.21 -3.40 24.26
N SER A 105 -33.46 -2.90 25.24
CA SER A 105 -33.94 -2.73 26.62
C SER A 105 -35.02 -1.66 26.71
N LEU A 106 -34.82 -0.50 26.07
CA LEU A 106 -35.79 0.59 26.02
C LEU A 106 -37.09 0.18 25.32
N THR A 107 -36.99 -0.55 24.20
CA THR A 107 -38.17 -1.06 23.50
C THR A 107 -38.95 -2.07 24.34
N SER A 108 -38.25 -2.94 25.07
CA SER A 108 -38.86 -3.88 26.01
C SER A 108 -39.53 -3.17 27.18
N ALA A 109 -38.85 -2.18 27.78
CA ALA A 109 -39.39 -1.36 28.86
C ALA A 109 -40.65 -0.59 28.43
N ASN A 110 -40.63 -0.02 27.21
CA ASN A 110 -41.80 0.67 26.65
C ASN A 110 -42.98 -0.28 26.44
N LYS A 111 -42.76 -1.50 25.93
CA LYS A 111 -43.82 -2.51 25.79
C LYS A 111 -44.43 -2.88 27.15
N LEU A 112 -43.59 -3.15 28.15
CA LEU A 112 -44.06 -3.46 29.50
C LEU A 112 -44.84 -2.29 30.11
N LEU A 113 -44.42 -1.06 29.87
CA LEU A 113 -45.11 0.13 30.33
C LEU A 113 -46.49 0.28 29.66
N GLU A 114 -46.59 -0.01 28.36
CA GLU A 114 -47.86 -0.02 27.64
C GLU A 114 -48.81 -1.12 28.16
N GLU A 115 -48.31 -2.34 28.34
CA GLU A 115 -49.08 -3.45 28.91
C GLU A 115 -49.58 -3.13 30.32
N TYR A 116 -48.71 -2.54 31.15
CA TYR A 116 -49.06 -2.08 32.48
C TYR A 116 -50.14 -0.99 32.44
N ALA A 117 -50.02 -0.01 31.54
CA ALA A 117 -51.02 1.04 31.37
C ALA A 117 -52.39 0.47 30.97
N ILE A 118 -52.41 -0.53 30.07
CA ILE A 118 -53.64 -1.23 29.67
C ILE A 118 -54.24 -2.01 30.85
N ALA A 119 -53.42 -2.77 31.59
CA ALA A 119 -53.86 -3.53 32.76
C ALA A 119 -54.43 -2.61 33.84
N ALA A 120 -53.72 -1.52 34.18
CA ALA A 120 -54.17 -0.51 35.13
C ALA A 120 -55.47 0.16 34.68
N LYS A 121 -55.64 0.43 33.38
CA LYS A 121 -56.90 0.95 32.83
C LYS A 121 -58.05 -0.04 32.99
N LYS A 122 -57.83 -1.33 32.72
CA LYS A 122 -58.84 -2.38 32.91
C LYS A 122 -59.27 -2.49 34.37
N GLU A 123 -58.32 -2.50 35.31
CA GLU A 123 -58.61 -2.53 36.75
C GLU A 123 -59.39 -1.29 37.20
N ARG A 124 -58.99 -0.10 36.74
CA ARG A 124 -59.76 1.13 37.00
C ARG A 124 -61.20 1.04 36.49
N LEU A 125 -61.42 0.46 35.32
CA LEU A 125 -62.78 0.29 34.77
C LEU A 125 -63.59 -0.72 35.59
N ARG A 126 -63.00 -1.83 36.04
CA ARG A 126 -63.64 -2.82 36.91
C ARG A 126 -64.09 -2.19 38.23
N ILE A 127 -63.20 -1.46 38.88
CA ILE A 127 -63.51 -0.74 40.14
C ILE A 127 -64.64 0.26 39.93
N LYS A 128 -64.61 1.02 38.81
CA LYS A 128 -65.69 1.96 38.47
C LYS A 128 -67.03 1.26 38.23
N ALA A 129 -67.03 0.14 37.52
CA ALA A 129 -68.25 -0.62 37.25
C ALA A 129 -68.85 -1.16 38.55
N GLN A 130 -68.02 -1.77 39.42
CA GLN A 130 -68.45 -2.25 40.74
C GLN A 130 -69.05 -1.10 41.56
N ARG A 131 -68.36 0.05 41.62
CA ARG A 131 -68.86 1.23 42.33
C ARG A 131 -70.20 1.71 41.79
N ASN A 132 -70.35 1.77 40.46
CA ASN A 132 -71.59 2.17 39.80
C ASN A 132 -72.74 1.18 40.09
N THR A 133 -72.45 -0.12 40.17
CA THR A 133 -73.45 -1.13 40.56
C THR A 133 -73.89 -0.94 42.02
N TRP A 134 -72.95 -0.72 42.94
CA TRP A 134 -73.29 -0.44 44.35
C TRP A 134 -74.07 0.87 44.51
N GLU A 135 -73.73 1.90 43.73
CA GLU A 135 -74.44 3.18 43.71
C GLU A 135 -75.88 3.01 43.20
N ALA A 136 -76.09 2.23 42.14
CA ALA A 136 -77.42 1.91 41.64
C ALA A 136 -78.26 1.11 42.66
N ILE A 137 -77.66 0.10 43.30
CA ILE A 137 -78.33 -0.69 44.35
C ILE A 137 -78.72 0.20 45.53
N ALA A 138 -77.82 1.08 45.97
CA ALA A 138 -78.09 2.02 47.06
C ALA A 138 -79.22 3.00 46.71
N ALA A 139 -79.21 3.56 45.50
CA ALA A 139 -80.27 4.44 45.02
C ALA A 139 -81.64 3.73 44.99
N CYS A 140 -81.70 2.50 44.45
CA CYS A 140 -82.92 1.70 44.42
C CYS A 140 -83.45 1.39 45.83
N ALA A 141 -82.56 1.06 46.77
CA ALA A 141 -82.95 0.79 48.16
C ALA A 141 -83.58 2.02 48.85
N ILE A 142 -83.02 3.21 48.64
CA ILE A 142 -83.56 4.47 49.18
C ILE A 142 -84.94 4.75 48.60
N ILE A 143 -85.12 4.62 47.28
CA ILE A 143 -86.42 4.82 46.62
C ILE A 143 -87.47 3.85 47.17
N ALA A 144 -87.10 2.58 47.35
CA ALA A 144 -87.99 1.57 47.92
C ALA A 144 -88.37 1.85 49.38
N CYS A 145 -87.48 2.44 50.18
CA CYS A 145 -87.79 2.88 51.55
C CYS A 145 -88.70 4.10 51.60
N ILE A 146 -88.60 5.04 50.65
CA ILE A 146 -89.45 6.23 50.60
C ILE A 146 -90.86 5.88 50.08
N ALA A 147 -90.97 4.89 49.21
CA ALA A 147 -92.26 4.44 48.64
C ALA A 147 -93.09 3.54 49.57
N LYS A 148 -92.59 3.25 50.78
CA LYS A 148 -93.20 2.34 51.76
C LYS A 148 -93.68 3.11 52.97
#